data_AF-A0A1R1YBH2-F1
#
_entry.id   AF-A0A1R1YBH2-F1
#
_cell.length_a   1.000
_cell.length_b   1.000
_cell.length_c   1.000
_cell.angle_alpha   90.00
_cell.angle_beta   90.00
_cell.angle_gamma   90.00
#
_symmetry.space_group_name_H-M   'P 1'
#
loop_
_entity.id
_entity.type
_entity.pdbx_description
1 polymer ?
#
loop_
_entity_poly.entity_id
_entity_poly.type
_entity_poly.pdbx_seq_one_letter_code
_entity_poly.pdbx_strand_id
1 'polypeptide(L)'
;MVDASPYGAGAVLQQEDINGKRYVCRYECKSFSDRERRYPQIMRTLLGSQNLVADAISRDPQFENKNSEHLIENNKVSTGFEKGE
;
A
#
# COMPACT_ATOMS: atom_id res chain seq x y z
N MET A 1 -1.02 -2.92 7.73
CA MET A 1 -2.27 -2.74 8.51
C MET A 1 -2.70 -1.28 8.43
N VAL A 2 -4.00 -0.98 8.30
CA VAL A 2 -4.52 0.39 8.21
C VAL A 2 -5.66 0.55 9.21
N ASP A 3 -5.70 1.67 9.92
CA ASP A 3 -6.80 2.06 10.80
C ASP A 3 -7.25 3.50 10.49
N ALA A 4 -8.53 3.78 10.66
CA ALA A 4 -9.12 5.07 10.33
C ALA A 4 -10.04 5.60 11.44
N SER A 5 -9.82 6.85 11.80
CA SER A 5 -10.64 7.63 12.74
C SER A 5 -11.51 8.65 11.99
N PRO A 6 -12.39 9.40 12.68
CA PRO A 6 -13.10 10.52 12.08
C PRO A 6 -12.18 11.62 11.53
N TYR A 7 -10.93 11.72 12.01
CA TYR A 7 -10.03 12.84 11.69
C TYR A 7 -8.92 12.50 10.70
N GLY A 8 -8.63 11.21 10.53
CA GLY A 8 -7.53 10.75 9.68
C GLY A 8 -7.36 9.24 9.74
N ALA A 9 -6.42 8.73 8.96
CA ALA A 9 -6.04 7.32 8.94
C ALA A 9 -4.54 7.16 9.20
N GLY A 10 -4.19 6.04 9.81
CA GLY A 10 -2.81 5.59 10.03
C GLY A 10 -2.59 4.22 9.41
N ALA A 11 -1.38 3.97 8.93
CA ALA A 11 -0.98 2.70 8.35
C ALA A 11 0.43 2.30 8.82
N VAL A 12 0.63 1.00 8.91
CA VAL A 12 1.94 0.39 9.12
C VAL A 12 2.21 -0.55 7.95
N LEU A 13 3.29 -0.26 7.22
CA LEU A 13 3.84 -1.17 6.23
C LEU A 13 4.77 -2.15 6.95
N GLN A 14 4.52 -3.43 6.76
CA GLN A 14 5.30 -4.51 7.33
C GLN A 14 5.67 -5.50 6.24
N GLN A 15 6.84 -6.11 6.35
CA GLN A 15 7.25 -7.22 5.53
C GLN A 15 7.71 -8.39 6.36
N GLU A 16 7.53 -9.56 5.76
CA GLU A 16 7.85 -10.84 6.35
C GLU A 16 9.16 -11.35 5.75
N ASP A 17 10.09 -11.78 6.59
CA ASP A 17 11.32 -12.45 6.13
C ASP A 17 11.05 -13.91 5.73
N ILE A 18 12.08 -14.57 5.21
CA ILE A 18 12.01 -15.99 4.81
C ILE A 18 11.69 -16.94 5.99
N ASN A 19 11.88 -16.49 7.23
CA ASN A 19 11.59 -17.26 8.44
C ASN A 19 10.19 -16.94 9.00
N GLY A 20 9.37 -16.15 8.30
CA GLY A 20 8.03 -15.76 8.75
C GLY A 20 8.00 -14.62 9.76
N LYS A 21 9.15 -14.00 10.05
CA LYS A 21 9.22 -12.90 11.03
C LYS A 21 8.90 -11.56 10.36
N ARG A 22 7.96 -10.83 10.94
CA ARG A 22 7.51 -9.54 10.44
C ARG A 22 8.30 -8.38 11.03
N TYR A 23 8.73 -7.48 10.17
CA TYR A 23 9.39 -6.24 10.53
C TYR A 23 8.55 -5.05 10.07
N VAL A 24 8.53 -4.01 10.89
CA VAL A 24 7.93 -2.73 10.51
C VAL A 24 8.92 -2.01 9.61
N CYS A 25 8.45 -1.63 8.43
CA CYS A 25 9.24 -0.92 7.44
C CYS A 25 8.94 0.57 7.48
N ARG A 26 7.67 0.95 7.70
CA ARG A 26 7.24 2.34 7.72
C ARG A 26 5.93 2.55 8.46
N TYR A 27 5.78 3.74 9.03
CA TYR A 27 4.52 4.30 9.51
C TYR A 27 4.07 5.41 8.58
N GLU A 28 2.83 5.38 8.13
CA GLU A 28 2.23 6.41 7.27
C GLU A 28 0.94 6.93 7.93
N CYS A 29 0.63 8.20 7.68
CA CYS A 29 -0.63 8.78 8.16
C CYS A 29 -1.16 9.85 7.20
N LYS A 30 -2.49 10.01 7.21
CA LYS A 30 -3.19 11.02 6.44
C LYS A 30 -4.24 11.67 7.31
N SER A 31 -4.19 13.00 7.38
CA SER A 31 -5.29 13.80 7.94
C SER A 31 -6.41 13.94 6.91
N PHE A 32 -7.66 13.80 7.34
CA PHE A 32 -8.82 13.99 6.49
C PHE A 32 -9.21 15.47 6.43
N SER A 33 -9.52 15.93 5.21
CA SER A 33 -10.19 17.20 4.95
C SER A 33 -11.62 17.20 5.48
N ASP A 34 -12.22 18.38 5.66
CA ASP A 34 -13.59 18.50 6.19
C ASP A 34 -14.64 17.74 5.38
N ARG A 35 -14.40 17.55 4.07
CA ARG A 35 -15.25 16.70 3.22
C ARG A 35 -15.08 15.22 3.56
N GLU A 36 -13.84 14.74 3.65
CA GLU A 36 -13.51 13.34 3.93
C GLU A 36 -13.94 12.91 5.34
N ARG A 37 -13.91 13.83 6.31
CA ARG A 37 -14.39 13.59 7.69
C ARG A 37 -15.87 13.21 7.74
N ARG A 38 -16.68 13.70 6.81
CA ARG A 38 -18.13 13.40 6.72
C ARG A 38 -18.45 12.05 6.10
N TYR A 39 -17.47 11.34 5.53
CA TYR A 39 -17.72 10.03 4.93
C TYR A 39 -18.06 8.98 5.99
N PRO A 40 -18.86 7.95 5.67
CA PRO A 40 -19.05 6.81 6.56
C PRO A 40 -17.71 6.12 6.91
N GLN A 41 -17.65 5.45 8.06
CA GLN A 41 -16.43 4.79 8.55
C GLN A 41 -15.77 3.89 7.50
N ILE A 42 -16.56 3.05 6.82
CA ILE A 42 -16.08 2.13 5.78
C ILE A 42 -15.38 2.89 4.64
N MET A 43 -15.92 4.03 4.22
CA MET A 43 -15.32 4.83 3.15
C MET A 43 -14.03 5.52 3.61
N ARG A 44 -13.96 5.98 4.87
CA ARG A 44 -12.71 6.53 5.43
C ARG A 44 -11.61 5.48 5.50
N THR A 45 -11.93 4.26 5.92
CA THR A 45 -10.96 3.15 5.96
C THR A 45 -10.46 2.81 4.56
N LEU A 46 -11.36 2.74 3.57
CA LEU A 46 -10.99 2.48 2.17
C LEU A 46 -10.10 3.58 1.59
N LEU A 47 -10.49 4.84 1.79
CA LEU A 47 -9.73 6.01 1.33
C LEU A 47 -8.36 6.10 2.01
N GLY A 48 -8.30 5.85 3.32
CA GLY A 48 -7.05 5.77 4.07
C GLY A 48 -6.16 4.67 3.51
N SER A 49 -6.72 3.49 3.25
CA SER A 49 -5.97 2.35 2.70
C SER A 49 -5.38 2.67 1.34
N GLN A 50 -6.17 3.20 0.41
CA GLN A 50 -5.69 3.52 -0.94
C GLN A 50 -4.56 4.55 -0.92
N ASN A 51 -4.74 5.66 -0.20
CA ASN A 51 -3.74 6.74 -0.16
C ASN A 51 -2.47 6.29 0.56
N LEU A 52 -2.60 5.69 1.75
CA LEU A 52 -1.45 5.35 2.57
C LEU A 52 -0.64 4.20 1.99
N VAL A 53 -1.30 3.23 1.34
CA VAL A 53 -0.60 2.14 0.65
C VAL A 53 0.09 2.67 -0.62
N ALA A 54 -0.57 3.51 -1.41
CA ALA A 54 0.04 4.11 -2.60
C ALA A 54 1.25 4.98 -2.23
N ASP A 55 1.14 5.81 -1.21
CA ASP A 55 2.24 6.64 -0.71
C ASP A 55 3.40 5.78 -0.19
N ALA A 56 3.10 4.74 0.60
CA ALA A 56 4.11 3.86 1.17
C ALA A 56 4.91 3.12 0.09
N ILE A 57 4.24 2.66 -0.98
CA ILE A 57 4.88 1.90 -2.07
C ILE A 57 5.58 2.84 -3.07
N SER A 58 5.01 4.01 -3.37
CA SER A 58 5.56 4.93 -4.39
C SER A 58 6.87 5.60 -3.97
N ARG A 59 7.09 5.82 -2.67
CA ARG A 59 8.27 6.53 -2.15
C ARG A 59 9.50 5.66 -1.99
N ASP A 60 9.38 4.34 -2.14
CA ASP A 60 10.50 3.43 -1.96
C ASP A 60 10.49 2.30 -3.01
N PRO A 61 10.99 2.56 -4.24
CA PRO A 61 11.19 1.51 -5.23
C PRO A 61 12.31 0.53 -4.83
N GLN A 62 13.12 0.86 -3.82
CA GLN A 62 14.21 0.03 -3.30
C GLN A 62 13.72 -0.91 -2.20
N PHE A 63 12.63 -1.62 -2.50
CA PHE A 63 12.48 -2.96 -1.94
C PHE A 63 13.53 -3.89 -2.56
N GLU A 64 14.81 -3.57 -2.34
CA GLU A 64 15.90 -4.51 -2.57
C GLU A 64 15.66 -5.65 -1.61
N ASN A 65 15.12 -6.73 -2.18
CA ASN A 65 15.37 -8.05 -1.68
C ASN A 65 16.89 -8.20 -1.55
N LYS A 66 17.43 -7.97 -0.34
CA LYS A 66 18.85 -8.22 -0.04
C LYS A 66 19.22 -9.70 -0.18
N ASN A 67 18.24 -10.57 -0.46
CA ASN A 67 18.44 -11.92 -0.97
C ASN A 67 18.20 -11.91 -2.49
N SER A 68 19.13 -11.29 -3.23
CA SER A 68 19.15 -11.25 -4.70
C SER A 68 19.26 -12.62 -5.38
N GLU A 69 19.13 -13.73 -4.65
CA GLU A 69 19.23 -15.10 -5.17
C GLU A 69 17.87 -15.72 -5.55
N HIS A 70 16.74 -15.07 -5.23
CA HIS A 70 15.40 -15.65 -5.46
C HIS A 70 14.44 -14.73 -6.23
N LEU A 71 14.95 -13.96 -7.20
CA LEU A 71 14.10 -13.28 -8.18
C LEU A 71 13.44 -14.34 -9.08
N ILE A 72 12.22 -14.76 -8.71
CA ILE A 72 11.29 -15.35 -9.67
C ILE A 72 10.90 -14.21 -10.61
N GLU A 73 11.30 -14.31 -11.87
CA GLU A 73 10.89 -13.42 -12.95
C GLU A 73 9.36 -13.38 -13.01
N ASN A 74 8.75 -12.32 -12.50
CA ASN A 74 7.35 -12.05 -12.76
C ASN A 74 7.24 -11.71 -14.25
N ASN A 75 6.78 -12.70 -15.03
CA ASN A 75 6.43 -12.59 -16.43
C ASN A 75 5.70 -11.27 -16.70
N LYS A 76 6.22 -10.55 -17.71
CA LYS A 76 5.61 -9.35 -18.29
C LYS A 76 4.09 -9.52 -18.40
N VAL A 77 3.32 -8.79 -17.59
CA VAL A 77 1.90 -8.58 -17.85
C VAL A 77 1.81 -7.69 -19.08
N SER A 78 1.59 -8.29 -20.25
CA SER A 78 1.29 -7.55 -21.48
C SER A 78 -0.16 -7.11 -21.47
N THR A 79 -0.41 -5.81 -21.28
CA THR A 79 -1.72 -5.21 -21.58
C THR A 79 -1.79 -4.90 -23.08
N GLY A 80 -2.09 -5.92 -23.88
CA GLY A 80 -2.55 -5.73 -25.26
C GLY A 80 -4.05 -5.40 -25.25
N PHE A 81 -4.41 -4.19 -25.63
CA PHE A 81 -5.80 -3.87 -25.97
C PHE A 81 -6.03 -4.36 -27.41
N GLU A 82 -6.71 -5.49 -27.58
CA GLU A 82 -7.21 -5.90 -28.89
C GLU A 82 -8.35 -4.95 -29.28
N LYS A 83 -8.09 -4.13 -30.31
CA LYS A 83 -9.09 -3.31 -30.97
C LYS A 83 -9.77 -4.19 -32.02
N GLY A 84 -10.96 -4.70 -31.71
CA GLY A 84 -11.77 -5.45 -32.66
C GLY A 84 -12.17 -4.57 -33.84
N GLU A 85 -11.98 -5.10 -35.05
CA GLU A 85 -12.60 -4.63 -36.31
C GLU A 85 -14.07 -5.03 -36.38
#